data_AF-A0A5Q5BTC7-F1
#
_entry.id   AF-A0A5Q5BTC7-F1
#
_cell.length_a   1.000
_cell.length_b   1.000
_cell.length_c   1.000
_cell.angle_alpha   90.00
_cell.angle_beta   90.00
_cell.angle_gamma   90.00
#
_symmetry.space_group_name_H-M   'P 1'
#
loop_
_entity.id
_entity.type
_entity.pdbx_description
1 polymer ?
#
loop_
_entity_poly.entity_id
_entity_poly.type
_entity_poly.pdbx_seq_one_letter_code
_entity_poly.pdbx_strand_id
1 'polypeptide(L)'
;MSAAMTEDYDTYRFGIGAGLSGVGWHAVDLEVLWTRWADSRVEGLKREDVETFSVCGARSQLVRRLGPFTYGSSWLAKLRCERCSWVVALNRGTVEPEIDLYVADADGDRRGELLRQIFTAILADAPPGPEATPGHRSELLAHAARHRPVSTACQACADTGGAGAHGADVEQCPQAVVLCQECSFTTGTWAGQWHGVSTGECVVSAPCSVLLALAAHYDISVVQGAR
;
A
#
# COMPACT_ATOMS: atom_id res chain seq x y z
N MET A 1 12.77 9.91 22.35
CA MET A 1 12.11 9.46 23.60
C MET A 1 10.61 9.47 23.34
N SER A 2 10.03 8.31 23.02
CA SER A 2 8.61 8.20 22.68
C SER A 2 7.85 7.89 23.95
N ALA A 3 6.90 8.76 24.30
CA ALA A 3 5.90 8.47 25.31
C ALA A 3 5.24 7.14 24.91
N ALA A 4 5.20 6.19 25.84
CA ALA A 4 4.38 5.01 25.70
C ALA A 4 2.93 5.48 25.60
N MET A 5 2.46 5.70 24.38
CA MET A 5 1.06 5.73 24.05
C MET A 5 0.55 4.32 24.30
N THR A 6 0.16 4.08 25.56
CA THR A 6 -0.84 3.07 25.90
C THR A 6 -2.15 3.56 25.30
N GLU A 7 -2.22 3.63 23.96
CA GLU A 7 -3.46 3.89 23.26
C GLU A 7 -4.41 2.77 23.63
N ASP A 8 -5.62 3.17 23.99
CA ASP A 8 -6.70 2.28 24.36
C ASP A 8 -7.10 1.48 23.11
N TYR A 9 -6.43 0.35 22.92
CA TYR A 9 -6.64 -0.56 21.81
C TYR A 9 -8.09 -1.05 21.73
N ASP A 10 -8.83 -0.99 22.84
CA ASP A 10 -10.24 -1.38 22.88
C ASP A 10 -11.14 -0.39 22.10
N THR A 11 -10.63 0.79 21.73
CA THR A 11 -11.36 1.77 20.89
C THR A 11 -11.13 1.60 19.39
N TYR A 12 -10.11 0.83 18.97
CA TYR A 12 -9.75 0.68 17.56
C TYR A 12 -9.99 -0.75 17.08
N ARG A 13 -10.70 -0.92 15.96
CA ARG A 13 -10.89 -2.26 15.36
C ARG A 13 -9.63 -2.85 14.75
N PHE A 14 -8.72 -2.03 14.22
CA PHE A 14 -7.57 -2.51 13.45
C PHE A 14 -6.24 -2.04 14.04
N GLY A 15 -5.35 -3.00 14.33
CA GLY A 15 -3.98 -2.77 14.79
C GLY A 15 -2.94 -3.06 13.71
N ILE A 16 -1.72 -2.53 13.87
CA ILE A 16 -0.61 -2.81 12.96
C ILE A 16 0.07 -4.13 13.35
N GLY A 17 0.10 -5.06 12.39
CA GLY A 17 0.84 -6.32 12.49
C GLY A 17 2.00 -6.41 11.50
N ALA A 18 3.05 -7.12 11.90
CA ALA A 18 4.16 -7.49 11.02
C ALA A 18 3.80 -8.77 10.24
N GLY A 19 4.05 -8.79 8.93
CA GLY A 19 3.97 -10.01 8.13
C GLY A 19 5.07 -11.00 8.54
N LEU A 20 4.70 -12.26 8.82
CA LEU A 20 5.68 -13.33 9.12
C LEU A 20 6.15 -14.07 7.85
N SER A 21 5.48 -13.84 6.72
CA SER A 21 5.72 -14.51 5.43
C SER A 21 5.99 -13.53 4.28
N GLY A 22 6.21 -12.26 4.59
CA GLY A 22 6.45 -11.20 3.61
C GLY A 22 6.85 -9.89 4.26
N VAL A 23 7.28 -8.93 3.44
CA VAL A 23 7.62 -7.58 3.88
C VAL A 23 6.36 -6.73 3.90
N GLY A 24 6.10 -6.05 5.01
CA GLY A 24 5.03 -5.06 5.09
C GLY A 24 4.30 -5.01 6.42
N TRP A 25 3.55 -3.92 6.57
CA TRP A 25 2.63 -3.68 7.68
C TRP A 25 1.22 -4.04 7.25
N HIS A 26 0.61 -4.92 8.03
CA HIS A 26 -0.72 -5.45 7.79
C HIS A 26 -1.71 -4.98 8.85
N ALA A 27 -2.98 -4.90 8.48
CA ALA A 27 -4.05 -4.63 9.44
C ALA A 27 -4.50 -5.95 10.09
N VAL A 28 -4.45 -6.02 11.40
CA VAL A 28 -5.02 -7.12 12.19
C VAL A 28 -6.37 -6.67 12.70
N ASP A 29 -7.45 -7.42 12.41
CA ASP A 29 -8.75 -7.20 13.06
C ASP A 29 -8.62 -7.65 14.50
N LEU A 30 -8.61 -6.67 15.38
CA LEU A 30 -8.38 -6.90 16.77
C LEU A 30 -9.62 -7.53 17.43
N GLU A 31 -10.84 -7.24 16.96
CA GLU A 31 -12.08 -7.85 17.46
C GLU A 31 -11.97 -9.38 17.39
N VAL A 32 -11.58 -9.89 16.23
CA VAL A 32 -11.33 -11.30 16.00
C VAL A 32 -10.18 -11.83 16.86
N LEU A 33 -9.10 -11.05 17.01
CA LEU A 33 -7.94 -11.43 17.84
C LEU A 33 -8.32 -11.61 19.31
N TRP A 34 -9.08 -10.66 19.89
CA TRP A 34 -9.46 -10.71 21.30
C TRP A 34 -10.45 -11.84 21.57
N THR A 35 -11.39 -12.12 20.66
CA THR A 35 -12.26 -13.29 20.76
C THR A 35 -11.42 -14.58 20.78
N ARG A 36 -10.47 -14.74 19.84
CA ARG A 36 -9.59 -15.92 19.81
C ARG A 36 -8.73 -16.07 21.06
N TRP A 37 -8.23 -14.96 21.59
CA TRP A 37 -7.47 -14.96 22.83
C TRP A 37 -8.35 -15.39 24.01
N ALA A 38 -9.56 -14.87 24.12
CA ALA A 38 -10.51 -15.21 25.18
C ALA A 38 -10.93 -16.70 25.12
N ASP A 39 -11.06 -17.24 23.90
CA ASP A 39 -11.34 -18.66 23.67
C ASP A 39 -10.13 -19.58 23.91
N SER A 40 -8.92 -19.00 23.95
CA SER A 40 -7.70 -19.76 24.18
C SER A 40 -7.64 -20.24 25.63
N ARG A 41 -7.37 -21.54 25.81
CA ARG A 41 -7.17 -22.15 27.14
C ARG A 41 -5.70 -22.28 27.52
N VAL A 42 -4.83 -21.53 26.84
CA VAL A 42 -3.39 -21.61 27.06
C VAL A 42 -3.03 -20.72 28.24
N GLU A 43 -2.59 -21.35 29.33
CA GLU A 43 -2.18 -20.65 30.54
C GLU A 43 -0.98 -19.72 30.26
N GLY A 44 -1.10 -18.46 30.67
CA GLY A 44 -0.03 -17.45 30.51
C GLY A 44 0.11 -16.84 29.10
N LEU A 45 -0.74 -17.21 28.14
CA LEU A 45 -0.70 -16.63 26.79
C LEU A 45 -1.10 -15.15 26.82
N LYS A 46 -0.21 -14.27 26.36
CA LYS A 46 -0.53 -12.84 26.21
C LYS A 46 -1.28 -12.60 24.90
N ARG A 47 -2.07 -11.52 24.84
CA ARG A 47 -2.85 -11.14 23.65
C ARG A 47 -1.97 -10.98 22.41
N GLU A 48 -0.79 -10.39 22.56
CA GLU A 48 0.19 -10.17 21.49
C GLU A 48 0.90 -11.44 20.99
N ASP A 49 0.87 -12.52 21.77
CA ASP A 49 1.52 -13.79 21.43
C ASP A 49 0.56 -14.75 20.70
N VAL A 50 -0.71 -14.36 20.54
CA VAL A 50 -1.69 -15.10 19.76
C VAL A 50 -1.34 -15.01 18.28
N GLU A 51 -1.00 -16.16 17.70
CA GLU A 51 -0.85 -16.26 16.26
C GLU A 51 -2.14 -15.83 15.57
N THR A 52 -2.01 -14.88 14.63
CA THR A 52 -3.16 -14.33 13.94
C THR A 52 -2.92 -14.17 12.45
N PHE A 53 -4.00 -13.92 11.74
CA PHE A 53 -3.98 -13.53 10.35
C PHE A 53 -4.42 -12.08 10.27
N SER A 54 -3.72 -11.31 9.46
CA SER A 54 -4.20 -10.00 9.04
C SER A 54 -5.48 -10.12 8.23
N VAL A 55 -6.19 -9.01 8.06
CA VAL A 55 -7.43 -8.97 7.27
C VAL A 55 -7.23 -9.49 5.85
N CYS A 56 -6.04 -9.30 5.24
CA CYS A 56 -5.75 -9.83 3.90
C CYS A 56 -5.37 -11.33 3.89
N GLY A 57 -5.48 -12.02 5.03
CA GLY A 57 -5.13 -13.43 5.17
C GLY A 57 -3.63 -13.72 5.29
N ALA A 58 -2.76 -12.70 5.36
CA ALA A 58 -1.34 -12.94 5.62
C ALA A 58 -1.13 -13.33 7.08
N ARG A 59 -0.28 -14.32 7.33
CA ARG A 59 0.13 -14.71 8.68
C ARG A 59 0.88 -13.54 9.31
N SER A 60 0.40 -13.06 10.45
CA SER A 60 0.88 -11.81 11.05
C SER A 60 0.99 -11.91 12.57
N GLN A 61 1.84 -11.08 13.13
CA GLN A 61 1.90 -10.86 14.58
C GLN A 61 1.56 -9.41 14.89
N LEU A 62 0.64 -9.17 15.83
CA LEU A 62 0.28 -7.83 16.28
C LEU A 62 1.50 -7.16 16.92
N VAL A 63 1.80 -5.91 16.54
CA VAL A 63 2.89 -5.14 17.11
C VAL A 63 2.33 -3.94 17.88
N ARG A 64 1.94 -4.18 19.14
CA ARG A 64 1.25 -3.18 20.00
C ARG A 64 1.97 -1.84 20.20
N ARG A 65 3.27 -1.75 19.91
CA ARG A 65 4.00 -0.48 19.99
C ARG A 65 3.80 0.41 18.77
N LEU A 66 3.27 -0.13 17.66
CA LEU A 66 3.10 0.61 16.40
C LEU A 66 1.75 1.33 16.33
N GLY A 67 0.83 1.01 17.23
CA GLY A 67 -0.46 1.68 17.31
C GLY A 67 -1.50 1.08 16.35
N PRO A 68 -2.62 1.80 16.15
CA PRO A 68 -3.69 1.39 15.26
C PRO A 68 -3.30 1.55 13.79
N PHE A 69 -3.96 0.78 12.92
CA PHE A 69 -3.77 0.89 11.48
C PHE A 69 -4.52 2.12 10.96
N THR A 70 -3.93 3.31 10.99
CA THR A 70 -4.58 4.60 10.63
C THR A 70 -3.66 5.48 9.76
N TYR A 71 -4.25 6.38 8.97
CA TYR A 71 -3.51 7.29 8.07
C TYR A 71 -2.45 8.17 8.75
N GLY A 72 -2.62 8.48 10.04
CA GLY A 72 -1.65 9.29 10.80
C GLY A 72 -0.41 8.52 11.27
N SER A 73 -0.34 7.20 11.05
CA SER A 73 0.79 6.39 11.49
C SER A 73 1.99 6.53 10.55
N SER A 74 3.12 7.01 11.06
CA SER A 74 4.36 7.12 10.30
C SER A 74 4.89 5.77 9.82
N TRP A 75 4.51 4.67 10.49
CA TRP A 75 4.86 3.31 10.07
C TRP A 75 4.17 2.92 8.77
N LEU A 76 2.98 3.46 8.51
CA LEU A 76 2.18 3.15 7.33
C LEU A 76 2.51 4.05 6.13
N ALA A 77 3.42 5.01 6.29
CA ALA A 77 3.93 5.82 5.17
C ALA A 77 4.74 4.98 4.17
N LYS A 78 5.25 3.81 4.58
CA LYS A 78 5.98 2.87 3.72
C LYS A 78 5.58 1.44 4.04
N LEU A 79 5.67 0.56 3.03
CA LEU A 79 5.45 -0.89 3.17
C LEU A 79 4.05 -1.25 3.70
N ARG A 80 3.06 -0.36 3.54
CA ARG A 80 1.68 -0.60 3.92
C ARG A 80 1.03 -1.57 2.94
N CYS A 81 0.46 -2.66 3.43
CA CYS A 81 -0.19 -3.67 2.57
C CYS A 81 -1.45 -3.10 1.91
N GLU A 82 -1.46 -2.99 0.57
CA GLU A 82 -2.58 -2.43 -0.20
C GLU A 82 -3.89 -3.18 0.05
N ARG A 83 -3.84 -4.52 0.16
CA ARG A 83 -5.03 -5.33 0.48
C ARG A 83 -5.62 -4.98 1.84
N CYS A 84 -4.78 -4.83 2.86
CA CYS A 84 -5.23 -4.44 4.19
C CYS A 84 -5.81 -3.03 4.18
N SER A 85 -5.16 -2.10 3.49
CA SER A 85 -5.61 -0.70 3.43
C SER A 85 -6.99 -0.56 2.83
N TRP A 86 -7.28 -1.23 1.72
CA TRP A 86 -8.61 -1.16 1.10
C TRP A 86 -9.71 -1.78 1.94
N VAL A 87 -9.45 -2.89 2.64
CA VAL A 87 -10.41 -3.46 3.60
C VAL A 87 -10.70 -2.48 4.73
N VAL A 88 -9.66 -1.86 5.31
CA VAL A 88 -9.82 -0.88 6.41
C VAL A 88 -10.53 0.38 5.92
N ALA A 89 -10.18 0.90 4.73
CA ALA A 89 -10.77 2.10 4.17
C ALA A 89 -12.26 1.92 3.86
N LEU A 90 -12.64 0.77 3.29
CA LEU A 90 -14.04 0.41 3.06
C LEU A 90 -14.80 0.25 4.37
N ASN A 91 -14.22 -0.42 5.37
CA ASN A 91 -14.86 -0.61 6.67
C ASN A 91 -15.11 0.70 7.41
N ARG A 92 -14.18 1.66 7.33
CA ARG A 92 -14.28 2.95 8.03
C ARG A 92 -14.97 4.06 7.24
N GLY A 93 -15.31 3.80 5.98
CA GLY A 93 -15.83 4.85 5.09
C GLY A 93 -14.79 5.91 4.73
N THR A 94 -13.50 5.59 4.77
CA THR A 94 -12.38 6.51 4.46
C THR A 94 -11.80 6.26 3.06
N VAL A 95 -12.68 5.99 2.10
CA VAL A 95 -12.30 5.64 0.72
C VAL A 95 -11.61 6.79 -0.01
N GLU A 96 -12.11 8.03 0.12
CA GLU A 96 -11.49 9.18 -0.54
C GLU A 96 -10.05 9.45 -0.04
N PRO A 97 -9.78 9.50 1.28
CA PRO A 97 -8.41 9.54 1.78
C PRO A 97 -7.51 8.40 1.28
N GLU A 98 -8.07 7.21 1.04
CA GLU A 98 -7.31 6.08 0.49
C GLU A 98 -6.93 6.33 -0.97
N ILE A 99 -7.86 6.83 -1.78
CA ILE A 99 -7.60 7.21 -3.18
C ILE A 99 -6.53 8.31 -3.26
N ASP A 100 -6.61 9.32 -2.39
CA ASP A 100 -5.70 10.46 -2.38
C ASP A 100 -4.23 10.05 -2.24
N LEU A 101 -3.92 9.00 -1.47
CA LEU A 101 -2.56 8.49 -1.33
C LEU A 101 -1.96 8.02 -2.66
N TYR A 102 -2.79 7.43 -3.51
CA TYR A 102 -2.35 6.90 -4.80
C TYR A 102 -2.27 7.99 -5.88
N VAL A 103 -3.05 9.06 -5.74
CA VAL A 103 -3.02 10.21 -6.65
C VAL A 103 -1.83 11.12 -6.33
N ALA A 104 -1.53 11.33 -5.03
CA ALA A 104 -0.39 12.13 -4.60
C ALA A 104 0.96 11.55 -5.07
N ASP A 105 1.10 10.21 -5.08
CA ASP A 105 2.29 9.53 -5.60
C ASP A 105 2.55 9.79 -7.09
N ALA A 106 1.51 10.20 -7.85
CA ALA A 106 1.63 10.53 -9.26
C ALA A 106 1.91 12.03 -9.53
N ASP A 107 2.15 12.84 -8.48
CA ASP A 107 2.51 14.26 -8.57
C ASP A 107 1.53 15.11 -9.41
N GLY A 108 0.24 14.80 -9.33
CA GLY A 108 -0.79 15.50 -10.11
C GLY A 108 -0.75 15.22 -11.63
N ASP A 109 0.05 14.25 -12.09
CA ASP A 109 0.02 13.75 -13.46
C ASP A 109 -1.36 13.18 -13.80
N ARG A 110 -1.72 13.21 -15.09
CA ARG A 110 -2.89 12.54 -15.67
C ARG A 110 -2.98 11.06 -15.33
N ARG A 111 -1.86 10.44 -14.93
CA ARG A 111 -1.83 9.04 -14.47
C ARG A 111 -2.45 8.87 -13.07
N GLY A 112 -2.31 9.86 -12.19
CA GLY A 112 -3.03 9.90 -10.91
C GLY A 112 -4.54 10.02 -11.14
N GLU A 113 -4.94 10.86 -12.09
CA GLU A 113 -6.33 10.98 -12.51
C GLU A 113 -6.89 9.67 -13.08
N LEU A 114 -6.11 8.96 -13.92
CA LEU A 114 -6.49 7.63 -14.41
C LEU A 114 -6.75 6.64 -13.25
N LEU A 115 -5.87 6.60 -12.24
CA LEU A 115 -6.08 5.73 -11.08
C LEU A 115 -7.34 6.10 -10.30
N ARG A 116 -7.59 7.40 -10.06
CA ARG A 116 -8.82 7.86 -9.43
C ARG A 116 -10.05 7.40 -10.19
N GLN A 117 -10.06 7.55 -11.52
CA GLN A 117 -11.16 7.12 -12.37
C GLN A 117 -11.37 5.60 -12.28
N ILE A 118 -10.29 4.81 -12.31
CA ILE A 118 -10.36 3.35 -12.14
C ILE A 118 -10.92 2.97 -10.77
N PHE A 119 -10.43 3.56 -9.68
CA PHE A 119 -10.96 3.26 -8.34
C PHE A 119 -12.42 3.64 -8.20
N THR A 120 -12.79 4.81 -8.70
CA THR A 120 -14.18 5.30 -8.69
C THR A 120 -15.10 4.35 -9.47
N ALA A 121 -14.67 3.88 -10.64
CA ALA A 121 -15.42 2.91 -11.43
C ALA A 121 -15.58 1.57 -10.70
N ILE A 122 -14.52 1.03 -10.10
CA ILE A 122 -14.57 -0.20 -9.31
C ILE A 122 -15.54 -0.06 -8.11
N LEU A 123 -15.51 1.08 -7.42
CA LEU A 123 -16.39 1.34 -6.27
C LEU A 123 -17.86 1.40 -6.67
N ALA A 124 -18.16 1.91 -7.87
CA ALA A 124 -19.50 2.01 -8.41
C ALA A 124 -20.05 0.66 -8.93
N ASP A 125 -19.20 -0.17 -9.54
CA ASP A 125 -19.60 -1.41 -10.21
C ASP A 125 -19.51 -2.65 -9.29
N ALA A 126 -18.35 -2.90 -8.68
CA ALA A 126 -18.12 -4.14 -7.94
C ALA A 126 -18.96 -4.15 -6.64
N PRO A 127 -19.67 -5.22 -6.28
CA PRO A 127 -20.49 -5.26 -5.07
C PRO A 127 -19.64 -5.18 -3.79
N PRO A 128 -20.17 -4.59 -2.70
CA PRO A 128 -19.46 -4.59 -1.41
C PRO A 128 -19.24 -6.01 -0.92
N GLY A 129 -18.07 -6.26 -0.32
CA GLY A 129 -17.75 -7.53 0.33
C GLY A 129 -18.31 -7.62 1.74
N PRO A 130 -18.04 -8.74 2.44
CA PRO A 130 -18.37 -8.86 3.85
C PRO A 130 -17.54 -7.87 4.68
N GLU A 131 -18.11 -7.44 5.80
CA GLU A 131 -17.50 -6.42 6.65
C GLU A 131 -16.12 -6.85 7.17
N ALA A 132 -15.13 -5.94 7.12
CA ALA A 132 -13.76 -6.11 7.61
C ALA A 132 -13.02 -7.35 7.08
N THR A 133 -13.46 -7.90 5.95
CA THR A 133 -12.81 -9.03 5.28
C THR A 133 -12.60 -8.72 3.80
N PRO A 134 -11.66 -9.41 3.13
CA PRO A 134 -11.46 -9.24 1.71
C PRO A 134 -12.70 -9.72 0.93
N GLY A 135 -13.15 -8.90 -0.01
CA GLY A 135 -14.14 -9.26 -1.01
C GLY A 135 -13.68 -8.86 -2.40
N HIS A 136 -14.49 -9.15 -3.41
CA HIS A 136 -14.15 -8.86 -4.81
C HIS A 136 -13.76 -7.39 -5.02
N ARG A 137 -14.54 -6.45 -4.49
CA ARG A 137 -14.27 -5.00 -4.56
C ARG A 137 -12.92 -4.63 -3.94
N SER A 138 -12.64 -5.05 -2.70
CA SER A 138 -11.38 -4.69 -2.02
C SER A 138 -10.17 -5.32 -2.69
N GLU A 139 -10.29 -6.56 -3.18
CA GLU A 139 -9.21 -7.22 -3.91
C GLU A 139 -8.93 -6.55 -5.26
N LEU A 140 -9.97 -6.12 -5.99
CA LEU A 140 -9.80 -5.43 -7.27
C LEU A 140 -9.16 -4.05 -7.09
N LEU A 141 -9.59 -3.30 -6.07
CA LEU A 141 -8.98 -2.02 -5.69
C LEU A 141 -7.52 -2.19 -5.28
N ALA A 142 -7.22 -3.19 -4.44
CA ALA A 142 -5.86 -3.48 -4.01
C ALA A 142 -4.96 -3.93 -5.17
N HIS A 143 -5.51 -4.74 -6.09
CA HIS A 143 -4.78 -5.15 -7.28
C HIS A 143 -4.45 -3.96 -8.17
N ALA A 144 -5.42 -3.09 -8.47
CA ALA A 144 -5.18 -1.87 -9.24
C ALA A 144 -4.15 -0.94 -8.56
N ALA A 145 -4.24 -0.78 -7.23
CA ALA A 145 -3.32 0.05 -6.45
C ALA A 145 -1.86 -0.42 -6.47
N ARG A 146 -1.59 -1.72 -6.61
CA ARG A 146 -0.23 -2.25 -6.78
C ARG A 146 0.39 -1.85 -8.11
N HIS A 147 -0.43 -1.64 -9.13
CA HIS A 147 0.02 -1.21 -10.45
C HIS A 147 0.19 0.31 -10.59
N ARG A 148 0.13 1.06 -9.48
CA ARG A 148 0.27 2.51 -9.50
C ARG A 148 1.55 2.98 -10.22
N PRO A 149 1.47 4.08 -10.99
CA PRO A 149 2.66 4.74 -11.52
C PRO A 149 3.59 5.16 -10.39
N VAL A 150 4.88 4.89 -10.55
CA VAL A 150 5.93 5.31 -9.63
C VAL A 150 6.99 6.06 -10.43
N SER A 151 7.32 7.28 -10.00
CA SER A 151 8.43 8.04 -10.56
C SER A 151 9.75 7.57 -9.96
N THR A 152 10.73 7.26 -10.80
CA THR A 152 12.08 6.89 -10.36
C THR A 152 13.01 8.10 -10.38
N ALA A 153 14.05 8.06 -9.56
CA ALA A 153 15.18 8.97 -9.66
C ALA A 153 16.36 8.27 -10.35
N CYS A 154 17.23 9.03 -11.03
CA CYS A 154 18.49 8.48 -11.54
C CYS A 154 19.43 8.11 -10.37
N GLN A 155 20.46 7.30 -10.65
CA GLN A 155 21.41 6.85 -9.63
C GLN A 155 22.07 8.02 -8.89
N ALA A 156 22.45 9.09 -9.60
CA ALA A 156 23.06 10.26 -8.99
C ALA A 156 22.11 10.93 -7.97
N CYS A 157 20.83 11.06 -8.29
CA CYS A 157 19.82 11.56 -7.36
C CYS A 157 19.62 10.64 -6.15
N ALA A 158 19.70 9.33 -6.34
CA ALA A 158 19.60 8.37 -5.24
C ALA A 158 20.80 8.48 -4.28
N ASP A 159 21.99 8.77 -4.81
CA ASP A 159 23.23 8.83 -4.03
C ASP A 159 23.43 10.18 -3.32
N THR A 160 23.14 11.30 -4.00
CA THR A 160 23.49 12.66 -3.53
C THR A 160 22.31 13.63 -3.43
N GLY A 161 21.09 13.18 -3.74
CA GLY A 161 19.89 14.02 -3.80
C GLY A 161 19.82 14.88 -5.07
N GLY A 162 18.62 15.37 -5.40
CA GLY A 162 18.36 16.15 -6.64
C GLY A 162 19.27 17.36 -6.79
N ALA A 163 19.41 18.14 -5.72
CA ALA A 163 20.30 19.30 -5.67
C ALA A 163 21.78 18.95 -5.92
N GLY A 164 22.26 17.82 -5.36
CA GLY A 164 23.63 17.35 -5.51
C GLY A 164 23.92 16.76 -6.90
N ALA A 165 22.92 16.13 -7.52
CA ALA A 165 23.05 15.49 -8.82
C ALA A 165 22.87 16.45 -10.02
N HIS A 166 21.96 17.42 -9.90
CA HIS A 166 21.51 18.25 -11.02
C HIS A 166 21.51 19.76 -10.76
N GLY A 167 21.90 20.20 -9.56
CA GLY A 167 21.98 21.62 -9.17
C GLY A 167 20.87 22.05 -8.23
N ALA A 168 21.13 23.11 -7.45
CA ALA A 168 20.31 23.51 -6.29
C ALA A 168 18.84 23.81 -6.60
N ASP A 169 18.52 24.20 -7.83
CA ASP A 169 17.16 24.58 -8.25
C ASP A 169 16.32 23.38 -8.73
N VAL A 170 16.86 22.16 -8.67
CA VAL A 170 16.19 20.95 -9.18
C VAL A 170 15.38 20.27 -8.08
N GLU A 171 14.06 20.45 -8.13
CA GLU A 171 13.10 19.79 -7.24
C GLU A 171 12.76 18.35 -7.67
N GLN A 172 12.83 18.07 -8.98
CA GLN A 172 12.53 16.76 -9.56
C GLN A 172 13.64 16.30 -10.50
N CYS A 173 13.98 15.01 -10.45
CA CYS A 173 15.02 14.47 -11.31
C CYS A 173 14.63 14.63 -12.80
N PRO A 174 15.40 15.35 -13.62
CA PRO A 174 15.11 15.54 -15.04
C PRO A 174 15.24 14.25 -15.86
N GLN A 175 15.82 13.20 -15.26
CA GLN A 175 15.97 11.87 -15.83
C GLN A 175 14.96 10.89 -15.23
N ALA A 176 13.96 11.38 -14.50
CA ALA A 176 12.92 10.53 -13.93
C ALA A 176 12.14 9.82 -15.04
N VAL A 177 11.89 8.54 -14.82
CA VAL A 177 10.95 7.76 -15.65
C VAL A 177 9.82 7.29 -14.76
N VAL A 178 8.61 7.27 -15.32
CA VAL A 178 7.43 6.82 -14.58
C VAL A 178 7.06 5.41 -15.05
N LEU A 179 7.23 4.46 -14.14
CA LEU A 179 7.08 3.03 -14.40
C LEU A 179 5.98 2.39 -13.54
N CYS A 180 5.57 1.19 -13.88
CA CYS A 180 4.77 0.32 -13.02
C CYS A 180 5.73 -0.60 -12.26
N GLN A 181 5.91 -0.38 -10.96
CA GLN A 181 6.88 -1.14 -10.16
C GLN A 181 6.50 -2.62 -10.06
N GLU A 182 5.20 -2.93 -9.98
CA GLU A 182 4.70 -4.31 -9.93
C GLU A 182 4.99 -5.10 -11.22
N CYS A 183 5.03 -4.42 -12.38
CA CYS A 183 5.33 -5.06 -13.66
C CYS A 183 6.82 -4.99 -14.04
N SER A 184 7.62 -4.20 -13.33
CA SER A 184 9.05 -4.01 -13.62
C SER A 184 9.89 -4.92 -12.74
N PHE A 185 11.00 -5.43 -13.27
CA PHE A 185 11.94 -6.19 -12.46
C PHE A 185 12.53 -5.29 -11.37
N THR A 186 12.31 -5.69 -10.12
CA THR A 186 12.89 -5.03 -8.95
C THR A 186 13.60 -6.09 -8.13
N THR A 187 14.87 -5.84 -7.82
CA THR A 187 15.70 -6.78 -7.06
C THR A 187 15.16 -6.98 -5.65
N GLY A 188 14.98 -8.26 -5.27
CA GLY A 188 14.44 -8.66 -3.98
C GLY A 188 15.40 -8.43 -2.81
N THR A 189 14.97 -8.79 -1.60
CA THR A 189 15.74 -8.57 -0.35
C THR A 189 17.10 -9.29 -0.34
N TRP A 190 17.25 -10.33 -1.18
CA TRP A 190 18.50 -11.06 -1.37
C TRP A 190 19.61 -10.27 -2.08
N ALA A 191 19.28 -9.15 -2.74
CA ALA A 191 20.18 -8.42 -3.62
C ALA A 191 21.05 -7.35 -2.91
N GLY A 192 21.01 -7.30 -1.58
CA GLY A 192 21.82 -6.36 -0.78
C GLY A 192 21.54 -4.91 -1.15
N GLN A 193 22.59 -4.18 -1.54
CA GLN A 193 22.49 -2.75 -1.92
C GLN A 193 21.58 -2.49 -3.14
N TRP A 194 21.29 -3.53 -3.93
CA TRP A 194 20.40 -3.43 -5.08
C TRP A 194 18.93 -3.66 -4.70
N HIS A 195 18.61 -4.00 -3.45
CA HIS A 195 17.22 -4.23 -3.06
C HIS A 195 16.34 -3.01 -3.40
N GLY A 196 15.25 -3.24 -4.14
CA GLY A 196 14.32 -2.16 -4.53
C GLY A 196 14.73 -1.38 -5.79
N VAL A 197 15.89 -1.68 -6.39
CA VAL A 197 16.38 -1.01 -7.59
C VAL A 197 15.78 -1.66 -8.84
N SER A 198 15.22 -0.85 -9.74
CA SER A 198 14.86 -1.29 -11.09
C SER A 198 16.09 -1.27 -11.99
N THR A 199 16.33 -2.34 -12.72
CA THR A 199 17.41 -2.38 -13.74
C THR A 199 16.80 -2.02 -15.10
N GLY A 200 17.47 -1.19 -15.89
CA GLY A 200 16.91 -0.61 -17.12
C GLY A 200 16.51 -1.63 -18.19
N GLU A 201 16.96 -2.87 -18.07
CA GLU A 201 16.71 -3.97 -19.00
C GLU A 201 15.29 -4.51 -18.94
N CYS A 202 14.57 -4.33 -17.81
CA CYS A 202 13.25 -4.91 -17.60
C CYS A 202 12.31 -3.93 -16.86
N VAL A 203 12.08 -2.78 -17.49
CA VAL A 203 11.18 -1.73 -17.01
C VAL A 203 9.91 -1.70 -17.86
N VAL A 204 8.76 -1.62 -17.18
CA VAL A 204 7.45 -1.41 -17.81
C VAL A 204 6.97 0.00 -17.49
N SER A 205 6.89 0.86 -18.52
CA SER A 205 6.34 2.21 -18.38
C SER A 205 4.88 2.17 -17.90
N ALA A 206 4.50 3.13 -17.06
CA ALA A 206 3.10 3.35 -16.72
C ALA A 206 2.40 4.22 -17.80
N PRO A 207 1.07 4.10 -17.99
CA PRO A 207 0.21 3.04 -17.47
C PRO A 207 0.57 1.68 -18.08
N CYS A 208 0.64 0.63 -17.25
CA CYS A 208 0.92 -0.72 -17.73
C CYS A 208 -0.34 -1.38 -18.31
N SER A 209 -0.18 -2.55 -18.93
CA SER A 209 -1.28 -3.30 -19.54
C SER A 209 -2.45 -3.60 -18.59
N VAL A 210 -2.19 -3.78 -17.29
CA VAL A 210 -3.25 -3.99 -16.29
C VAL A 210 -4.13 -2.75 -16.13
N LEU A 211 -3.53 -1.57 -15.97
CA LEU A 211 -4.29 -0.32 -15.86
C LEU A 211 -5.02 0.00 -17.17
N LEU A 212 -4.40 -0.29 -18.32
CA LEU A 212 -5.05 -0.14 -19.62
C LEU A 212 -6.25 -1.08 -19.80
N ALA A 213 -6.15 -2.32 -19.32
CA ALA A 213 -7.25 -3.27 -19.36
C ALA A 213 -8.41 -2.86 -18.45
N LEU A 214 -8.12 -2.36 -17.24
CA LEU A 214 -9.13 -1.81 -16.34
C LEU A 214 -9.80 -0.57 -16.94
N ALA A 215 -9.01 0.33 -17.53
CA ALA A 215 -9.54 1.51 -18.20
C ALA A 215 -10.48 1.13 -19.35
N ALA A 216 -10.06 0.17 -20.20
CA ALA A 216 -10.90 -0.32 -21.29
C ALA A 216 -12.18 -1.02 -20.80
N HIS A 217 -12.09 -1.79 -19.70
CA HIS A 217 -13.26 -2.46 -19.12
C HIS A 217 -14.32 -1.49 -18.62
N TYR A 218 -13.90 -0.34 -18.07
CA TYR A 218 -14.78 0.69 -17.53
C TYR A 218 -15.01 1.86 -18.51
N ASP A 219 -14.66 1.71 -19.79
CA ASP A 219 -14.78 2.75 -20.82
C ASP A 219 -14.10 4.09 -20.47
N ILE A 220 -12.99 4.04 -19.72
CA ILE A 220 -12.19 5.19 -19.32
C ILE A 220 -11.22 5.57 -20.44
N SER A 221 -11.28 6.83 -20.88
CA SER A 221 -10.41 7.35 -21.94
C SER A 221 -8.97 7.53 -21.45
N VAL A 222 -8.04 6.78 -22.04
CA VAL A 222 -6.60 6.93 -21.78
C VAL A 222 -5.98 7.80 -22.88
N VAL A 223 -5.59 9.02 -22.55
CA VAL A 223 -4.76 9.82 -23.47
C VAL A 223 -3.33 9.33 -23.34
N GLN A 224 -2.78 8.76 -24.42
CA GLN A 224 -1.38 8.35 -24.45
C GLN A 224 -0.49 9.59 -24.25
N GLY A 225 0.13 9.71 -23.09
CA GLY A 225 1.17 10.69 -22.83
C GLY A 225 2.40 10.37 -23.69
N ALA A 226 2.97 11.39 -24.34
CA ALA A 226 4.18 11.27 -25.14
C ALA A 226 5.29 10.59 -24.34
N ARG A 227 5.99 9.66 -25.00
CA ARG A 227 7.20 9.00 -24.50
C ARG A 227 8.30 10.01 -24.22
#